data_AF-A0A0G1WT11-F1
#
_entry.id   AF-A0A0G1WT11-F1
#
_cell.length_a   1.000
_cell.length_b   1.000
_cell.length_c   1.000
_cell.angle_alpha   90.00
_cell.angle_beta   90.00
_cell.angle_gamma   90.00
#
_symmetry.space_group_name_H-M   'P 1'
#
loop_
_entity.id
_entity.type
_entity.pdbx_description
1 polymer ?
#
loop_
_entity_poly.entity_id
_entity_poly.type
_entity_poly.pdbx_seq_one_letter_code
_entity_poly.pdbx_strand_id
1 'polypeptide(L)'
;MALLLPGILKLANNAVRYLVGAEGRLAAIAVETDRELGPLPKVWRGLAQGGDNLPGFLDGLEVKVAAVKPAYIRIDHIYDQFGVVSRDSRGLVFNWGSLDKVINKIRETGAIPFLSLSYMPPALAVSDSVSPPRDWNEWALVVQRTIEHYSGEMGIDGVYYEVWNEPDLFGKWKMGGGKDYRNLYLYAARGAAAASQVKQFKLGGPGTTGLYPNWINNFFPYILKNKIRLDFFSWHRYDLDVGRYSDDIAKADRWIEGHPYFSQVEKIITEMAPRSEAGGANDTAVGAAHLVAVSRELMFKAKSGFSFAVSGQWGLVGKPRYQALVLLSTLGDQRLSVTGEGSWVRAIGAKKDGVYQVILTNYDPKGSHSEVVPVSFLGLVPSDYRLRTTILGTGTTTAEIASPGAMLQKEVAMQPNSVVLLELEVK
;
A
#
# COMPACT_ATOMS: atom_id res chain seq x y z
N MET A 1 -14.20 14.58 50.89
CA MET A 1 -13.94 13.32 50.15
C MET A 1 -14.62 13.23 48.77
N ALA A 2 -15.68 13.98 48.47
CA ALA A 2 -16.41 13.85 47.19
C ALA A 2 -15.71 14.45 45.94
N LEU A 3 -14.70 15.30 46.10
CA LEU A 3 -13.99 15.98 44.99
C LEU A 3 -12.81 15.18 44.39
N LEU A 4 -12.42 14.04 45.01
CA LEU A 4 -11.31 13.21 44.53
C LEU A 4 -11.77 11.96 43.76
N LEU A 5 -13.06 11.60 43.88
CA LEU A 5 -13.64 10.39 43.30
C LEU A 5 -13.54 10.34 41.76
N PRO A 6 -13.75 11.43 41.00
CA PRO A 6 -13.62 11.40 39.54
C PRO A 6 -12.17 11.18 39.08
N GLY A 7 -11.18 11.71 39.81
CA GLY A 7 -9.76 11.53 39.52
C GLY A 7 -9.29 10.11 39.79
N ILE A 8 -9.73 9.53 40.91
CA ILE A 8 -9.44 8.13 41.28
C ILE A 8 -10.11 7.15 40.31
N LEU A 9 -11.35 7.40 39.89
CA LEU A 9 -12.04 6.58 38.88
C LEU A 9 -11.34 6.66 37.51
N LYS A 10 -10.83 7.84 37.12
CA LYS A 10 -10.09 8.01 35.86
C LYS A 10 -8.74 7.29 35.90
N LEU A 11 -8.02 7.36 37.02
CA LEU A 11 -6.76 6.63 37.23
C LEU A 11 -6.99 5.12 37.29
N ALA A 12 -8.03 4.66 37.97
CA ALA A 12 -8.40 3.24 38.03
C ALA A 12 -8.82 2.72 36.65
N ASN A 13 -9.62 3.47 35.88
CA ASN A 13 -9.96 3.10 34.50
C ASN A 13 -8.74 3.09 33.58
N ASN A 14 -7.81 4.03 33.76
CA ASN A 14 -6.56 4.03 32.98
C ASN A 14 -5.67 2.85 33.37
N ALA A 15 -5.56 2.52 34.66
CA ALA A 15 -4.79 1.37 35.16
C ALA A 15 -5.41 0.04 34.72
N VAL A 16 -6.73 -0.11 34.79
CA VAL A 16 -7.47 -1.28 34.27
C VAL A 16 -7.33 -1.36 32.75
N ARG A 17 -7.40 -0.26 32.00
CA ARG A 17 -7.09 -0.27 30.56
C ARG A 17 -5.63 -0.61 30.27
N TYR A 18 -4.70 -0.25 31.15
CA TYR A 18 -3.28 -0.61 31.02
C TYR A 18 -3.04 -2.09 31.34
N LEU A 19 -3.74 -2.64 32.34
CA LEU A 19 -3.66 -4.04 32.76
C LEU A 19 -4.39 -4.97 31.79
N VAL A 20 -5.63 -4.63 31.40
CA VAL A 20 -6.40 -5.34 30.36
C VAL A 20 -5.82 -5.10 28.97
N GLY A 21 -5.16 -3.96 28.73
CA GLY A 21 -4.37 -3.72 27.53
C GLY A 21 -3.04 -4.49 27.52
N ALA A 22 -2.54 -4.92 28.69
CA ALA A 22 -1.34 -5.74 28.81
C ALA A 22 -1.65 -7.25 28.68
N GLU A 23 -2.84 -7.70 29.07
CA GLU A 23 -3.35 -9.05 28.74
C GLU A 23 -4.04 -9.02 27.38
N GLY A 24 -3.28 -9.25 26.31
CA GLY A 24 -3.86 -9.29 24.97
C GLY A 24 -4.93 -10.37 24.82
N ARG A 25 -5.89 -10.14 23.92
CA ARG A 25 -7.03 -11.02 23.66
C ARG A 25 -6.65 -12.12 22.67
N LEU A 26 -6.87 -13.38 23.06
CA LEU A 26 -6.72 -14.52 22.14
C LEU A 26 -7.76 -14.45 21.01
N ALA A 27 -7.37 -14.90 19.82
CA ALA A 27 -8.26 -14.97 18.68
C ALA A 27 -9.11 -16.24 18.69
N ALA A 28 -10.34 -16.13 18.18
CA ALA A 28 -11.21 -17.26 17.86
C ALA A 28 -11.95 -16.92 16.56
N ILE A 29 -11.39 -17.36 15.44
CA ILE A 29 -11.80 -16.89 14.12
C ILE A 29 -13.07 -17.62 13.67
N ALA A 30 -14.09 -16.86 13.30
CA ALA A 30 -15.28 -17.38 12.63
C ALA A 30 -15.34 -16.86 11.18
N VAL A 31 -15.55 -17.79 10.24
CA VAL A 31 -15.67 -17.53 8.80
C VAL A 31 -17.07 -17.95 8.35
N GLU A 32 -17.91 -16.98 8.00
CA GLU A 32 -19.25 -17.27 7.47
C GLU A 32 -19.14 -17.67 5.99
N THR A 33 -19.61 -18.88 5.65
CA THR A 33 -19.45 -19.46 4.30
C THR A 33 -20.72 -19.39 3.45
N ASP A 34 -21.86 -19.13 4.08
CA ASP A 34 -23.19 -19.05 3.45
C ASP A 34 -23.47 -17.69 2.79
N ARG A 35 -22.63 -16.68 3.04
CA ARG A 35 -22.81 -15.32 2.51
C ARG A 35 -21.50 -14.70 2.02
N GLU A 36 -21.50 -14.36 0.73
CA GLU A 36 -20.48 -13.50 0.13
C GLU A 36 -20.78 -12.03 0.42
N LEU A 37 -19.77 -11.26 0.84
CA LEU A 37 -19.90 -9.84 1.20
C LEU A 37 -19.51 -8.89 0.06
N GLY A 38 -19.40 -9.41 -1.17
CA GLY A 38 -18.99 -8.68 -2.37
C GLY A 38 -17.47 -8.71 -2.62
N PRO A 39 -16.95 -7.84 -3.50
CA PRO A 39 -15.55 -7.84 -3.90
C PRO A 39 -14.58 -7.67 -2.73
N LEU A 40 -13.50 -8.45 -2.74
CA LEU A 40 -12.40 -8.34 -1.79
C LEU A 40 -11.46 -7.17 -2.19
N PRO A 41 -11.28 -6.14 -1.35
CA PRO A 41 -10.32 -5.08 -1.64
C PRO A 41 -8.89 -5.62 -1.50
N LYS A 42 -8.21 -5.84 -2.62
CA LYS A 42 -6.83 -6.35 -2.67
C LYS A 42 -5.80 -5.22 -2.55
N VAL A 43 -5.81 -4.54 -1.41
CA VAL A 43 -4.99 -3.33 -1.14
C VAL A 43 -3.48 -3.56 -1.23
N TRP A 44 -3.02 -4.81 -1.16
CA TRP A 44 -1.61 -5.23 -1.24
C TRP A 44 -1.05 -5.32 -2.66
N ARG A 45 -1.87 -5.09 -3.70
CA ARG A 45 -1.46 -5.22 -5.10
C ARG A 45 -0.64 -4.02 -5.61
N GLY A 46 -0.24 -3.10 -4.73
CA GLY A 46 0.74 -2.06 -5.04
C GLY A 46 2.16 -2.53 -4.72
N LEU A 47 3.09 -2.33 -5.65
CA LEU A 47 4.51 -2.57 -5.46
C LEU A 47 5.29 -1.29 -5.74
N ALA A 48 6.36 -1.02 -5.00
CA ALA A 48 7.23 0.13 -5.26
C ALA A 48 8.62 -0.32 -5.74
N GLN A 49 9.17 0.43 -6.68
CA GLN A 49 10.56 0.35 -7.10
C GLN A 49 11.47 0.58 -5.90
N GLY A 50 12.63 -0.07 -5.95
CA GLY A 50 13.77 0.24 -5.12
C GLY A 50 14.96 -0.56 -5.62
N GLY A 51 16.07 -0.46 -4.92
CA GLY A 51 17.33 -1.07 -5.33
C GLY A 51 18.26 -0.09 -6.03
N ASP A 52 19.52 -0.51 -6.14
CA ASP A 52 20.64 0.37 -6.51
C ASP A 52 20.72 0.66 -8.01
N ASN A 53 20.01 -0.11 -8.84
CA ASN A 53 19.91 0.07 -10.30
C ASN A 53 18.45 0.38 -10.69
N LEU A 54 18.08 1.66 -10.64
CA LEU A 54 16.71 2.09 -10.90
C LEU A 54 16.23 1.75 -12.32
N PRO A 55 17.00 1.98 -13.40
CA PRO A 55 16.55 1.61 -14.75
C PRO A 55 16.38 0.10 -14.97
N GLY A 56 17.15 -0.73 -14.26
CA GLY A 56 17.10 -2.19 -14.38
C GLY A 56 16.41 -2.89 -13.23
N PHE A 57 15.61 -2.20 -12.41
CA PHE A 57 15.11 -2.76 -11.15
C PHE A 57 14.23 -4.01 -11.31
N LEU A 58 13.63 -4.23 -12.49
CA LEU A 58 12.83 -5.41 -12.82
C LEU A 58 13.57 -6.48 -13.60
N ASP A 59 14.83 -6.26 -13.99
CA ASP A 59 15.57 -7.16 -14.86
C ASP A 59 15.67 -8.57 -14.25
N GLY A 60 15.10 -9.56 -14.94
CA GLY A 60 15.12 -10.96 -14.51
C GLY A 60 14.10 -11.31 -13.41
N LEU A 61 13.26 -10.36 -13.01
CA LEU A 61 12.25 -10.52 -11.97
C LEU A 61 10.82 -10.51 -12.51
N GLU A 62 10.64 -10.24 -13.81
CA GLU A 62 9.34 -10.01 -14.45
C GLU A 62 8.35 -11.15 -14.19
N VAL A 63 8.79 -12.41 -14.35
CA VAL A 63 7.94 -13.59 -14.12
C VAL A 63 7.50 -13.70 -12.64
N LYS A 64 8.42 -13.45 -11.70
CA LYS A 64 8.11 -13.50 -10.26
C LYS A 64 7.17 -12.38 -9.86
N VAL A 65 7.41 -11.18 -10.38
CA VAL A 65 6.56 -10.02 -10.13
C VAL A 65 5.17 -10.22 -10.75
N ALA A 66 5.06 -10.75 -11.96
CA ALA A 66 3.79 -11.08 -12.58
C ALA A 66 2.99 -12.12 -11.77
N ALA A 67 3.68 -13.10 -11.16
CA ALA A 67 3.04 -14.18 -10.39
C ALA A 67 2.27 -13.66 -9.16
N VAL A 68 2.69 -12.53 -8.57
CA VAL A 68 1.97 -11.90 -7.45
C VAL A 68 0.86 -10.94 -7.89
N LYS A 69 0.62 -10.85 -9.21
CA LYS A 69 -0.49 -10.12 -9.84
C LYS A 69 -0.58 -8.65 -9.37
N PRO A 70 0.48 -7.85 -9.48
CA PRO A 70 0.42 -6.44 -9.12
C PRO A 70 -0.69 -5.73 -9.93
N ALA A 71 -1.34 -4.77 -9.30
CA ALA A 71 -2.24 -3.84 -9.97
C ALA A 71 -1.45 -2.60 -10.45
N TYR A 72 -0.54 -2.14 -9.59
CA TYR A 72 0.32 -1.00 -9.88
C TYR A 72 1.75 -1.27 -9.46
N ILE A 73 2.71 -0.77 -10.25
CA ILE A 73 4.11 -0.66 -9.84
C ILE A 73 4.48 0.83 -9.86
N ARG A 74 4.85 1.34 -8.68
CA ARG A 74 5.32 2.72 -8.50
C ARG A 74 6.80 2.82 -8.80
N ILE A 75 7.18 3.81 -9.62
CA ILE A 75 8.57 4.22 -9.84
C ILE A 75 8.72 5.71 -9.53
N ASP A 76 9.88 6.08 -9.01
CA ASP A 76 10.31 7.46 -8.85
C ASP A 76 11.51 7.74 -9.77
N HIS A 77 12.15 8.90 -9.62
CA HIS A 77 13.35 9.25 -10.37
C HIS A 77 13.20 9.25 -11.91
N ILE A 78 11.96 9.32 -12.42
CA ILE A 78 11.62 9.22 -13.84
C ILE A 78 12.30 10.29 -14.71
N TYR A 79 12.73 11.41 -14.14
CA TYR A 79 13.31 12.53 -14.88
C TYR A 79 14.84 12.64 -14.74
N ASP A 80 15.42 12.30 -13.59
CA ASP A 80 16.86 12.46 -13.33
C ASP A 80 17.68 11.21 -13.66
N GLN A 81 17.06 10.04 -13.79
CA GLN A 81 17.76 8.78 -14.10
C GLN A 81 17.59 8.30 -15.55
N PHE A 82 16.66 8.87 -16.31
CA PHE A 82 16.28 8.36 -17.63
C PHE A 82 16.58 9.30 -18.80
N GLY A 83 17.09 10.51 -18.53
CA GLY A 83 17.42 11.48 -19.58
C GLY A 83 16.21 11.99 -20.36
N VAL A 84 15.04 12.04 -19.70
CA VAL A 84 13.76 12.36 -20.34
C VAL A 84 13.73 13.77 -20.91
N VAL A 85 14.36 14.73 -20.24
CA VAL A 85 14.33 16.14 -20.64
C VAL A 85 15.74 16.67 -20.82
N SER A 86 15.99 17.25 -21.98
CA SER A 86 17.20 18.02 -22.30
C SER A 86 16.81 19.37 -22.91
N ARG A 87 17.79 20.20 -23.29
CA ARG A 87 17.56 21.52 -23.90
C ARG A 87 18.44 21.69 -25.14
N ASP A 88 17.85 22.17 -26.23
CA ASP A 88 18.56 22.64 -27.43
C ASP A 88 18.33 24.16 -27.65
N SER A 89 18.75 24.68 -28.81
CA SER A 89 18.57 26.10 -29.16
C SER A 89 17.11 26.54 -29.33
N ARG A 90 16.16 25.61 -29.42
CA ARG A 90 14.72 25.85 -29.62
C ARG A 90 13.89 25.63 -28.36
N GLY A 91 14.46 25.04 -27.32
CA GLY A 91 13.78 24.84 -26.03
C GLY A 91 13.99 23.43 -25.46
N LEU A 92 13.01 22.95 -24.71
CA LEU A 92 13.06 21.60 -24.13
C LEU A 92 12.89 20.53 -25.21
N VAL A 93 13.69 19.48 -25.11
CA VAL A 93 13.64 18.28 -25.96
C VAL A 93 13.33 17.08 -25.08
N PHE A 94 12.37 16.26 -25.51
CA PHE A 94 11.88 15.09 -24.77
C PHE A 94 12.36 13.79 -25.41
N ASN A 95 12.91 12.88 -24.62
CA ASN A 95 13.35 11.56 -25.06
C ASN A 95 12.89 10.47 -24.08
N TRP A 96 11.85 9.74 -24.44
CA TRP A 96 11.21 8.75 -23.57
C TRP A 96 11.87 7.36 -23.62
N GLY A 97 12.75 7.10 -24.58
CA GLY A 97 13.13 5.73 -24.95
C GLY A 97 13.76 4.89 -23.82
N SER A 98 14.47 5.49 -22.86
CA SER A 98 15.00 4.77 -21.70
C SER A 98 13.91 4.47 -20.66
N LEU A 99 13.03 5.43 -20.39
CA LEU A 99 11.92 5.25 -19.45
C LEU A 99 10.89 4.26 -20.01
N ASP A 100 10.59 4.32 -21.31
CA ASP A 100 9.63 3.44 -21.98
C ASP A 100 9.99 1.96 -21.86
N LYS A 101 11.28 1.63 -21.85
CA LYS A 101 11.74 0.25 -21.60
C LYS A 101 11.26 -0.25 -20.24
N VAL A 102 11.39 0.57 -19.20
CA VAL A 102 10.94 0.23 -17.85
C VAL A 102 9.43 0.19 -17.77
N ILE A 103 8.73 1.15 -18.39
CA ILE A 103 7.26 1.16 -18.44
C ILE A 103 6.72 -0.09 -19.14
N ASN A 104 7.33 -0.51 -20.25
CA ASN A 104 6.92 -1.73 -20.94
C ASN A 104 7.14 -2.98 -20.08
N LYS A 105 8.26 -3.08 -19.36
CA LYS A 105 8.48 -4.16 -18.38
C LYS A 105 7.43 -4.19 -17.28
N ILE A 106 7.05 -3.03 -16.73
CA ILE A 106 5.95 -2.94 -15.75
C ILE A 106 4.67 -3.52 -16.36
N ARG A 107 4.34 -3.13 -17.60
CA ARG A 107 3.13 -3.62 -18.30
C ARG A 107 3.17 -5.12 -18.61
N GLU A 108 4.34 -5.68 -18.90
CA GLU A 108 4.51 -7.13 -19.10
C GLU A 108 4.19 -7.94 -17.82
N THR A 109 4.32 -7.33 -16.63
CA THR A 109 3.86 -7.97 -15.38
C THR A 109 2.34 -7.93 -15.17
N GLY A 110 1.61 -7.23 -16.05
CA GLY A 110 0.18 -6.97 -15.93
C GLY A 110 -0.17 -5.75 -15.06
N ALA A 111 0.82 -5.04 -14.52
CA ALA A 111 0.61 -3.83 -13.74
C ALA A 111 0.48 -2.57 -14.61
N ILE A 112 -0.21 -1.57 -14.07
CA ILE A 112 -0.24 -0.21 -14.61
C ILE A 112 0.88 0.60 -13.92
N PRO A 113 1.65 1.42 -14.66
CA PRO A 113 2.66 2.27 -14.04
C PRO A 113 2.01 3.33 -13.13
N PHE A 114 2.62 3.52 -11.96
CA PHE A 114 2.37 4.63 -11.06
C PHE A 114 3.64 5.49 -11.04
N LEU A 115 3.56 6.70 -11.57
CA LEU A 115 4.72 7.53 -11.87
C LEU A 115 4.83 8.66 -10.85
N SER A 116 5.83 8.61 -9.98
CA SER A 116 6.24 9.79 -9.23
C SER A 116 6.95 10.75 -10.20
N LEU A 117 6.40 11.94 -10.37
CA LEU A 117 6.92 13.04 -11.16
C LEU A 117 8.16 13.63 -10.45
N SER A 118 9.26 12.90 -10.51
CA SER A 118 10.49 13.18 -9.75
C SER A 118 11.75 12.68 -10.47
N TYR A 119 12.94 13.10 -10.04
CA TYR A 119 13.14 14.42 -9.43
C TYR A 119 13.18 15.51 -10.52
N MET A 120 13.66 16.71 -10.25
CA MET A 120 13.71 17.77 -11.25
C MET A 120 14.72 17.41 -12.35
N PRO A 121 14.37 17.49 -13.65
CA PRO A 121 15.33 17.29 -14.71
C PRO A 121 16.46 18.33 -14.63
N PRO A 122 17.73 17.97 -14.92
CA PRO A 122 18.85 18.92 -14.90
C PRO A 122 18.65 20.15 -15.79
N ALA A 123 17.92 20.00 -16.90
CA ALA A 123 17.61 21.09 -17.83
C ALA A 123 16.69 22.19 -17.24
N LEU A 124 15.97 21.88 -16.16
CA LEU A 124 15.04 22.79 -15.47
C LEU A 124 15.58 23.22 -14.10
N ALA A 125 16.34 22.37 -13.41
CA ALA A 125 16.80 22.59 -12.05
C ALA A 125 17.62 23.88 -11.89
N VAL A 126 17.35 24.63 -10.81
CA VAL A 126 18.17 25.81 -10.43
C VAL A 126 19.59 25.42 -10.00
N SER A 127 19.74 24.32 -9.27
CA SER A 127 21.05 23.83 -8.80
C SER A 127 21.21 22.32 -8.92
N ASP A 128 20.28 21.55 -8.34
CA ASP A 128 20.34 20.08 -8.29
C ASP A 128 18.97 19.46 -8.59
N SER A 129 18.94 18.13 -8.71
CA SER A 129 17.71 17.40 -9.02
C SER A 129 16.60 17.61 -8.00
N VAL A 130 16.89 17.97 -6.74
CA VAL A 130 15.85 18.19 -5.73
C VAL A 130 15.40 19.66 -5.62
N SER A 131 15.92 20.54 -6.47
CA SER A 131 15.65 21.98 -6.42
C SER A 131 14.43 22.41 -7.25
N PRO A 132 13.89 23.63 -7.01
CA PRO A 132 12.85 24.19 -7.87
C PRO A 132 13.31 24.32 -9.32
N PRO A 133 12.36 24.36 -10.27
CA PRO A 133 12.67 24.69 -11.65
C PRO A 133 13.04 26.18 -11.77
N ARG A 134 13.85 26.52 -12.77
CA ARG A 134 14.16 27.92 -13.16
C ARG A 134 12.93 28.62 -13.73
N ASP A 135 12.06 27.86 -14.40
CA ASP A 135 10.78 28.33 -14.92
C ASP A 135 9.68 27.32 -14.56
N TRP A 136 8.66 27.81 -13.86
CA TRP A 136 7.52 27.00 -13.45
C TRP A 136 6.61 26.57 -14.61
N ASN A 137 6.55 27.34 -15.70
CA ASN A 137 5.80 26.97 -16.90
C ASN A 137 6.49 25.84 -17.65
N GLU A 138 7.83 25.79 -17.62
CA GLU A 138 8.57 24.64 -18.16
C GLU A 138 8.30 23.38 -17.34
N TRP A 139 8.19 23.47 -16.01
CA TRP A 139 7.75 22.34 -15.18
C TRP A 139 6.34 21.87 -15.57
N ALA A 140 5.39 22.80 -15.75
CA ALA A 140 4.05 22.45 -16.23
C ALA A 140 4.09 21.77 -17.61
N LEU A 141 4.95 22.25 -18.53
CA LEU A 141 5.13 21.63 -19.84
C LEU A 141 5.71 20.21 -19.74
N VAL A 142 6.69 19.97 -18.86
CA VAL A 142 7.23 18.62 -18.64
C VAL A 142 6.13 17.67 -18.18
N VAL A 143 5.32 18.07 -17.19
CA VAL A 143 4.20 17.25 -16.70
C VAL A 143 3.16 17.01 -17.80
N GLN A 144 2.80 18.04 -18.57
CA GLN A 144 1.90 17.89 -19.72
C GLN A 144 2.42 16.82 -20.69
N ARG A 145 3.69 16.93 -21.11
CA ARG A 145 4.30 16.01 -22.08
C ARG A 145 4.42 14.59 -21.56
N THR A 146 4.72 14.41 -20.26
CA THR A 146 4.73 13.08 -19.64
C THR A 146 3.33 12.44 -19.66
N ILE A 147 2.28 13.21 -19.41
CA ILE A 147 0.91 12.70 -19.44
C ILE A 147 0.46 12.41 -20.87
N GLU A 148 0.71 13.31 -21.82
CA GLU A 148 0.44 13.10 -23.25
C GLU A 148 1.15 11.87 -23.79
N HIS A 149 2.40 11.62 -23.37
CA HIS A 149 3.15 10.46 -23.83
C HIS A 149 2.57 9.15 -23.25
N TYR A 150 2.47 9.01 -21.93
CA TYR A 150 2.07 7.73 -21.33
C TYR A 150 0.57 7.47 -21.40
N SER A 151 -0.25 8.47 -21.14
CA SER A 151 -1.73 8.34 -21.19
C SER A 151 -2.30 8.64 -22.58
N GLY A 152 -1.56 9.26 -23.50
CA GLY A 152 -2.01 9.56 -24.87
C GLY A 152 -1.36 8.64 -25.91
N GLU A 153 -0.10 8.89 -26.23
CA GLU A 153 0.65 8.22 -27.30
C GLU A 153 0.81 6.72 -27.06
N MET A 154 1.21 6.33 -25.84
CA MET A 154 1.28 4.91 -25.42
C MET A 154 -0.10 4.34 -25.06
N GLY A 155 -1.11 5.20 -24.92
CA GLY A 155 -2.51 4.80 -24.68
C GLY A 155 -2.74 4.02 -23.39
N ILE A 156 -1.90 4.20 -22.36
CA ILE A 156 -2.04 3.49 -21.08
C ILE A 156 -3.18 4.13 -20.29
N ASP A 157 -4.24 3.36 -20.03
CA ASP A 157 -5.38 3.81 -19.24
C ASP A 157 -5.14 3.59 -17.74
N GLY A 158 -5.58 4.55 -16.92
CA GLY A 158 -5.51 4.47 -15.46
C GLY A 158 -4.16 4.80 -14.84
N VAL A 159 -3.25 5.49 -15.53
CA VAL A 159 -1.94 5.89 -14.98
C VAL A 159 -2.13 6.85 -13.81
N TYR A 160 -1.35 6.65 -12.74
CA TYR A 160 -1.28 7.57 -11.62
C TYR A 160 -0.01 8.41 -11.73
N TYR A 161 -0.16 9.73 -11.59
CA TYR A 161 0.94 10.68 -11.57
C TYR A 161 1.01 11.33 -10.18
N GLU A 162 2.00 10.94 -9.40
CA GLU A 162 2.24 11.48 -8.06
C GLU A 162 3.24 12.63 -8.12
N VAL A 163 2.87 13.79 -7.61
CA VAL A 163 3.75 14.96 -7.64
C VAL A 163 4.82 14.82 -6.56
N TRP A 164 6.03 14.49 -7.02
CA TRP A 164 7.27 14.37 -6.23
C TRP A 164 7.39 13.09 -5.40
N ASN A 165 8.54 12.95 -4.72
CA ASN A 165 8.84 11.90 -3.75
C ASN A 165 9.46 12.52 -2.49
N GLU A 166 8.89 12.22 -1.33
CA GLU A 166 9.30 12.69 0.01
C GLU A 166 9.76 14.15 0.05
N PRO A 167 8.93 15.11 -0.41
CA PRO A 167 9.32 16.52 -0.48
C PRO A 167 9.74 17.11 0.87
N ASP A 168 9.23 16.56 1.97
CA ASP A 168 9.57 16.93 3.34
C ASP A 168 10.99 16.53 3.77
N LEU A 169 11.58 15.54 3.10
CA LEU A 169 12.95 15.06 3.32
C LEU A 169 13.85 15.41 2.13
N PHE A 170 13.56 14.82 0.97
CA PHE A 170 14.31 15.03 -0.27
C PHE A 170 13.95 16.38 -0.89
N GLY A 171 14.90 17.31 -0.80
CA GLY A 171 14.77 18.69 -1.23
C GLY A 171 14.33 19.67 -0.13
N LYS A 172 13.92 19.19 1.05
CA LYS A 172 13.50 20.04 2.17
C LYS A 172 12.45 21.09 1.75
N TRP A 173 11.52 20.67 0.90
CA TRP A 173 10.41 21.50 0.48
C TRP A 173 9.51 21.81 1.67
N LYS A 174 8.81 22.94 1.59
CA LYS A 174 7.95 23.42 2.65
C LYS A 174 6.57 23.73 2.10
N MET A 175 5.58 23.83 2.98
CA MET A 175 4.25 24.35 2.65
C MET A 175 4.22 25.89 2.68
N GLY A 176 5.17 26.53 1.97
CA GLY A 176 5.38 27.97 1.95
C GLY A 176 6.83 28.41 1.72
N GLY A 177 7.03 29.71 1.50
CA GLY A 177 8.35 30.32 1.31
C GLY A 177 8.93 30.14 -0.10
N GLY A 178 10.24 30.30 -0.25
CA GLY A 178 10.91 30.25 -1.56
C GLY A 178 10.91 28.87 -2.23
N LYS A 179 10.93 27.78 -1.44
CA LYS A 179 10.87 26.39 -1.92
C LYS A 179 9.56 25.74 -1.47
N ASP A 180 8.48 26.21 -2.07
CA ASP A 180 7.11 25.86 -1.72
C ASP A 180 6.60 24.66 -2.55
N TYR A 181 6.32 23.53 -1.88
CA TYR A 181 5.74 22.35 -2.50
C TYR A 181 4.37 22.65 -3.15
N ARG A 182 3.62 23.59 -2.60
CA ARG A 182 2.30 23.96 -3.12
C ARG A 182 2.40 24.56 -4.53
N ASN A 183 3.48 25.28 -4.81
CA ASN A 183 3.77 25.77 -6.17
C ASN A 183 4.16 24.62 -7.11
N LEU A 184 4.99 23.68 -6.65
CA LEU A 184 5.33 22.47 -7.41
C LEU A 184 4.07 21.70 -7.83
N TYR A 185 3.15 21.51 -6.90
CA TYR A 185 1.86 20.86 -7.15
C TYR A 185 0.96 21.67 -8.08
N LEU A 186 0.81 22.98 -7.84
CA LEU A 186 -0.01 23.85 -8.69
C LEU A 186 0.40 23.78 -10.16
N TYR A 187 1.70 23.89 -10.45
CA TYR A 187 2.18 23.88 -11.83
C TYR A 187 2.13 22.47 -12.45
N ALA A 188 2.33 21.40 -11.67
CA ALA A 188 2.06 20.05 -12.14
C ALA A 188 0.59 19.86 -12.53
N ALA A 189 -0.35 20.35 -11.70
CA ALA A 189 -1.77 20.29 -11.98
C ALA A 189 -2.19 21.12 -13.21
N ARG A 190 -1.52 22.26 -13.46
CA ARG A 190 -1.71 23.03 -14.70
C ARG A 190 -1.24 22.25 -15.92
N GLY A 191 -0.07 21.62 -15.85
CA GLY A 191 0.41 20.73 -16.92
C GLY A 191 -0.56 19.59 -17.20
N ALA A 192 -1.04 18.94 -16.13
CA ALA A 192 -2.04 17.88 -16.23
C ALA A 192 -3.37 18.34 -16.84
N ALA A 193 -3.81 19.56 -16.54
CA ALA A 193 -5.02 20.15 -17.13
C ALA A 193 -4.84 20.55 -18.61
N ALA A 194 -3.61 20.82 -19.04
CA ALA A 194 -3.29 21.17 -20.43
C ALA A 194 -3.09 19.93 -21.33
N ALA A 195 -2.87 18.75 -20.75
CA ALA A 195 -2.72 17.51 -21.49
C ALA A 195 -4.00 17.19 -22.29
N SER A 196 -3.83 16.81 -23.55
CA SER A 196 -4.94 16.57 -24.48
C SER A 196 -4.77 15.24 -25.22
N GLN A 197 -5.87 14.68 -25.73
CA GLN A 197 -5.87 13.37 -26.43
C GLN A 197 -5.36 12.20 -25.57
N VAL A 198 -5.66 12.24 -24.27
CA VAL A 198 -5.21 11.23 -23.29
C VAL A 198 -6.35 10.36 -22.78
N LYS A 199 -6.00 9.14 -22.35
CA LYS A 199 -6.84 8.21 -21.58
C LYS A 199 -7.09 8.71 -20.16
N GLN A 200 -7.88 7.98 -19.38
CA GLN A 200 -8.12 8.37 -17.99
C GLN A 200 -6.82 8.24 -17.20
N PHE A 201 -6.54 9.22 -16.36
CA PHE A 201 -5.38 9.22 -15.46
C PHE A 201 -5.75 9.89 -14.15
N LYS A 202 -4.92 9.71 -13.12
CA LYS A 202 -5.07 10.39 -11.83
C LYS A 202 -3.85 11.22 -11.49
N LEU A 203 -4.06 12.36 -10.83
CA LEU A 203 -3.02 13.24 -10.31
C LEU A 203 -3.16 13.37 -8.79
N GLY A 204 -2.06 13.23 -8.06
CA GLY A 204 -2.09 13.24 -6.61
C GLY A 204 -0.74 13.48 -5.96
N GLY A 205 -0.70 13.42 -4.64
CA GLY A 205 0.47 13.73 -3.82
C GLY A 205 0.10 13.90 -2.35
N PRO A 206 1.00 14.30 -1.45
CA PRO A 206 2.35 14.79 -1.72
C PRO A 206 3.48 13.76 -1.69
N GLY A 207 3.19 12.49 -1.39
CA GLY A 207 4.21 11.46 -1.27
C GLY A 207 5.20 11.76 -0.14
N THR A 208 4.75 12.32 0.99
CA THR A 208 5.62 12.64 2.14
C THR A 208 6.12 11.40 2.85
N THR A 209 7.23 11.47 3.59
CA THR A 209 7.81 10.33 4.36
C THR A 209 6.85 9.75 5.43
N GLY A 210 5.79 10.49 5.74
CA GLY A 210 4.76 10.14 6.72
C GLY A 210 3.52 11.00 6.56
N LEU A 211 2.49 10.69 7.32
CA LEU A 211 1.31 11.53 7.45
C LEU A 211 1.53 12.65 8.48
N TYR A 212 1.72 13.87 8.00
CA TYR A 212 2.00 15.02 8.87
C TYR A 212 0.86 16.05 8.92
N PRO A 213 0.29 16.35 10.10
CA PRO A 213 -0.78 17.33 10.22
C PRO A 213 -0.41 18.71 9.66
N ASN A 214 0.81 19.19 9.90
CA ASN A 214 1.25 20.48 9.36
C ASN A 214 1.33 20.51 7.82
N TRP A 215 1.57 19.38 7.16
CA TRP A 215 1.50 19.31 5.70
C TRP A 215 0.06 19.40 5.23
N ILE A 216 -0.84 18.58 5.79
CA ILE A 216 -2.26 18.53 5.43
C ILE A 216 -2.95 19.87 5.65
N ASN A 217 -2.73 20.49 6.82
CA ASN A 217 -3.36 21.74 7.24
C ASN A 217 -2.99 22.93 6.35
N ASN A 218 -1.92 22.82 5.55
CA ASN A 218 -1.51 23.86 4.61
C ASN A 218 -1.76 23.46 3.15
N PHE A 219 -1.76 22.16 2.84
CA PHE A 219 -1.97 21.66 1.49
C PHE A 219 -3.44 21.70 1.10
N PHE A 220 -4.33 21.11 1.90
CA PHE A 220 -5.75 21.01 1.54
C PHE A 220 -6.44 22.38 1.43
N PRO A 221 -6.23 23.34 2.35
CA PRO A 221 -6.76 24.70 2.16
C PRO A 221 -6.22 25.38 0.91
N TYR A 222 -4.96 25.12 0.54
CA TYR A 222 -4.38 25.65 -0.69
C TYR A 222 -5.03 25.03 -1.93
N ILE A 223 -5.26 23.72 -1.94
CA ILE A 223 -5.99 23.00 -3.00
C ILE A 223 -7.39 23.59 -3.18
N LEU A 224 -8.15 23.74 -2.09
CA LEU A 224 -9.50 24.30 -2.12
C LEU A 224 -9.54 25.75 -2.61
N LYS A 225 -8.67 26.60 -2.05
CA LYS A 225 -8.60 28.03 -2.40
C LYS A 225 -8.31 28.25 -3.88
N ASN A 226 -7.43 27.43 -4.45
CA ASN A 226 -6.97 27.56 -5.82
C ASN A 226 -7.70 26.62 -6.80
N LYS A 227 -8.67 25.83 -6.32
CA LYS A 227 -9.45 24.85 -7.10
C LYS A 227 -8.56 23.89 -7.91
N ILE A 228 -7.52 23.37 -7.25
CA ILE A 228 -6.53 22.51 -7.89
C ILE A 228 -7.03 21.06 -7.89
N ARG A 229 -6.94 20.37 -9.03
CA ARG A 229 -7.26 18.94 -9.13
C ARG A 229 -6.42 18.13 -8.13
N LEU A 230 -7.08 17.26 -7.38
CA LEU A 230 -6.46 16.28 -6.49
C LEU A 230 -7.33 15.02 -6.53
N ASP A 231 -6.85 13.96 -7.18
CA ASP A 231 -7.60 12.71 -7.32
C ASP A 231 -7.23 11.68 -6.24
N PHE A 232 -6.01 11.78 -5.71
CA PHE A 232 -5.54 10.95 -4.60
C PHE A 232 -4.58 11.72 -3.70
N PHE A 233 -4.60 11.36 -2.42
CA PHE A 233 -3.70 11.85 -1.39
C PHE A 233 -2.76 10.72 -0.97
N SER A 234 -1.46 10.98 -1.01
CA SER A 234 -0.41 9.97 -0.81
C SER A 234 0.66 10.35 0.20
N TRP A 235 1.17 9.33 0.88
CA TRP A 235 2.27 9.41 1.84
C TRP A 235 2.94 8.03 2.00
N HIS A 236 4.07 7.98 2.69
CA HIS A 236 4.80 6.76 3.01
C HIS A 236 4.56 6.35 4.46
N ARG A 237 4.77 5.07 4.77
CA ARG A 237 4.77 4.61 6.16
C ARG A 237 5.71 3.43 6.35
N TYR A 238 6.75 3.66 7.15
CA TYR A 238 7.66 2.64 7.64
C TYR A 238 7.52 2.51 9.15
N ASP A 239 6.83 1.47 9.62
CA ASP A 239 6.60 1.27 11.05
C ASP A 239 6.27 -0.19 11.37
N LEU A 240 6.78 -0.67 12.52
CA LEU A 240 6.43 -1.98 13.09
C LEU A 240 5.07 -1.94 13.79
N ASP A 241 4.63 -0.78 14.27
CA ASP A 241 3.30 -0.65 14.84
C ASP A 241 2.27 -0.55 13.72
N VAL A 242 1.62 -1.68 13.45
CA VAL A 242 0.56 -1.82 12.46
C VAL A 242 -0.61 -0.87 12.73
N GLY A 243 -0.84 -0.49 14.00
CA GLY A 243 -1.86 0.49 14.38
C GLY A 243 -1.61 1.87 13.77
N ARG A 244 -0.36 2.24 13.50
CA ARG A 244 -0.01 3.52 12.86
C ARG A 244 -0.60 3.69 11.48
N TYR A 245 -0.73 2.61 10.72
CA TYR A 245 -1.32 2.63 9.38
C TYR A 245 -2.81 2.97 9.47
N SER A 246 -3.53 2.33 10.38
CA SER A 246 -4.95 2.63 10.65
C SER A 246 -5.15 4.04 11.22
N ASP A 247 -4.29 4.47 12.15
CA ASP A 247 -4.31 5.83 12.71
C ASP A 247 -4.11 6.90 11.64
N ASP A 248 -3.20 6.67 10.69
CA ASP A 248 -2.97 7.57 9.58
C ASP A 248 -4.21 7.72 8.71
N ILE A 249 -4.86 6.61 8.34
CA ILE A 249 -6.11 6.68 7.58
C ILE A 249 -7.19 7.44 8.36
N ALA A 250 -7.40 7.12 9.64
CA ALA A 250 -8.40 7.79 10.46
C ALA A 250 -8.13 9.29 10.66
N LYS A 251 -6.87 9.73 10.61
CA LYS A 251 -6.51 11.15 10.61
C LYS A 251 -6.80 11.77 9.25
N ALA A 252 -6.41 11.13 8.15
CA ALA A 252 -6.70 11.60 6.80
C ALA A 252 -8.21 11.75 6.57
N ASP A 253 -9.03 10.81 7.06
CA ASP A 253 -10.49 10.83 6.96
C ASP A 253 -11.10 12.04 7.66
N ARG A 254 -10.65 12.37 8.87
CA ARG A 254 -11.13 13.57 9.57
C ARG A 254 -10.91 14.86 8.78
N TRP A 255 -9.88 14.91 7.94
CA TRP A 255 -9.63 16.05 7.05
C TRP A 255 -10.48 16.00 5.78
N ILE A 256 -10.60 14.81 5.18
CA ILE A 256 -11.34 14.61 3.93
C ILE A 256 -12.86 14.76 4.14
N GLU A 257 -13.41 14.14 5.17
CA GLU A 257 -14.84 14.20 5.51
C GLU A 257 -15.30 15.62 5.88
N GLY A 258 -14.37 16.47 6.32
CA GLY A 258 -14.64 17.88 6.60
C GLY A 258 -14.98 18.73 5.37
N HIS A 259 -14.73 18.23 4.15
CA HIS A 259 -14.99 18.96 2.91
C HIS A 259 -15.48 18.05 1.76
N PRO A 260 -16.69 18.26 1.21
CA PRO A 260 -17.25 17.42 0.14
C PRO A 260 -16.37 17.28 -1.11
N TYR A 261 -15.54 18.30 -1.41
CA TYR A 261 -14.58 18.28 -2.51
C TYR A 261 -13.63 17.09 -2.44
N PHE A 262 -13.24 16.66 -1.23
CA PHE A 262 -12.30 15.56 -1.04
C PHE A 262 -12.98 14.18 -0.94
N SER A 263 -14.31 14.10 -0.99
CA SER A 263 -15.05 12.84 -0.77
C SER A 263 -14.68 11.70 -1.74
N GLN A 264 -14.14 12.04 -2.92
CA GLN A 264 -13.67 11.09 -3.93
C GLN A 264 -12.14 10.94 -3.97
N VAL A 265 -11.40 11.63 -3.10
CA VAL A 265 -9.95 11.55 -3.04
C VAL A 265 -9.53 10.21 -2.47
N GLU A 266 -8.83 9.43 -3.29
CA GLU A 266 -8.29 8.15 -2.85
C GLU A 266 -7.14 8.35 -1.85
N LYS A 267 -7.08 7.50 -0.82
CA LYS A 267 -5.97 7.45 0.14
C LYS A 267 -5.01 6.34 -0.27
N ILE A 268 -3.75 6.68 -0.52
CA ILE A 268 -2.75 5.72 -1.02
C ILE A 268 -1.48 5.82 -0.19
N ILE A 269 -1.03 4.70 0.36
CA ILE A 269 0.29 4.62 0.99
C ILE A 269 1.26 4.17 -0.10
N THR A 270 2.03 5.10 -0.66
CA THR A 270 2.83 4.90 -1.87
C THR A 270 4.18 4.23 -1.63
N GLU A 271 4.59 4.12 -0.37
CA GLU A 271 5.63 3.19 0.08
C GLU A 271 5.33 2.71 1.50
N MET A 272 5.50 1.40 1.75
CA MET A 272 5.43 0.83 3.08
C MET A 272 6.30 -0.41 3.27
N ALA A 273 6.81 -0.54 4.50
CA ALA A 273 7.48 -1.73 5.03
C ALA A 273 7.58 -1.64 6.56
N PRO A 274 8.03 -2.70 7.26
CA PRO A 274 8.41 -2.59 8.67
C PRO A 274 9.42 -1.47 8.97
N ARG A 275 10.41 -1.27 8.09
CA ARG A 275 11.52 -0.31 8.23
C ARG A 275 11.91 0.27 6.87
N SER A 276 12.42 1.50 6.86
CA SER A 276 12.96 2.16 5.67
C SER A 276 14.34 1.60 5.26
N GLU A 277 15.09 1.06 6.22
CA GLU A 277 16.42 0.50 6.00
C GLU A 277 16.35 -0.91 5.37
N ALA A 278 17.39 -1.28 4.61
CA ALA A 278 17.52 -2.64 4.11
C ALA A 278 17.76 -3.66 5.25
N GLY A 279 17.30 -4.90 5.05
CA GLY A 279 17.52 -5.98 6.01
C GLY A 279 16.61 -5.95 7.24
N GLY A 280 17.08 -6.55 8.34
CA GLY A 280 16.35 -6.59 9.61
C GLY A 280 14.96 -7.22 9.47
N ALA A 281 13.95 -6.57 10.06
CA ALA A 281 12.57 -7.06 10.02
C ALA A 281 12.00 -7.23 8.60
N ASN A 282 12.51 -6.47 7.61
CA ASN A 282 12.06 -6.55 6.22
C ASN A 282 12.37 -7.92 5.58
N ASP A 283 13.36 -8.64 6.11
CA ASP A 283 13.92 -9.85 5.50
C ASP A 283 13.54 -11.14 6.26
N THR A 284 12.75 -11.02 7.33
CA THR A 284 12.37 -12.14 8.19
C THR A 284 10.86 -12.43 8.15
N ALA A 285 10.43 -13.46 8.89
CA ALA A 285 9.02 -13.77 9.09
C ALA A 285 8.23 -12.57 9.68
N VAL A 286 8.88 -11.68 10.44
CA VAL A 286 8.26 -10.44 10.94
C VAL A 286 7.72 -9.61 9.79
N GLY A 287 8.52 -9.39 8.74
CA GLY A 287 8.09 -8.63 7.57
C GLY A 287 6.95 -9.32 6.81
N ALA A 288 6.98 -10.66 6.72
CA ALA A 288 5.91 -11.44 6.09
C ALA A 288 4.57 -11.28 6.83
N ALA A 289 4.58 -11.45 8.16
CA ALA A 289 3.40 -11.28 9.00
C ALA A 289 2.92 -9.82 9.00
N HIS A 290 3.84 -8.86 9.07
CA HIS A 290 3.56 -7.43 8.99
C HIS A 290 2.80 -7.08 7.70
N LEU A 291 3.24 -7.56 6.54
CA LEU A 291 2.58 -7.28 5.27
C LEU A 291 1.12 -7.76 5.28
N VAL A 292 0.85 -8.97 5.79
CA VAL A 292 -0.52 -9.51 5.87
C VAL A 292 -1.36 -8.72 6.88
N ALA A 293 -0.79 -8.37 8.04
CA ALA A 293 -1.47 -7.60 9.08
C ALA A 293 -1.82 -6.19 8.61
N VAL A 294 -0.88 -5.46 8.02
CA VAL A 294 -1.12 -4.12 7.43
C VAL A 294 -2.15 -4.21 6.31
N SER A 295 -2.06 -5.23 5.46
CA SER A 295 -3.05 -5.44 4.39
C SER A 295 -4.47 -5.54 4.96
N ARG A 296 -4.65 -6.35 6.01
CA ARG A 296 -5.94 -6.50 6.70
C ARG A 296 -6.43 -5.19 7.31
N GLU A 297 -5.54 -4.39 7.89
CA GLU A 297 -5.88 -3.10 8.50
C GLU A 297 -6.29 -2.04 7.50
N LEU A 298 -5.67 -2.03 6.32
CA LEU A 298 -5.93 -1.06 5.25
C LEU A 298 -7.16 -1.39 4.40
N MET A 299 -7.62 -2.65 4.40
CA MET A 299 -8.85 -3.04 3.70
C MET A 299 -10.01 -2.13 4.09
N PHE A 300 -10.74 -1.64 3.07
CA PHE A 300 -11.86 -0.67 3.18
C PHE A 300 -11.49 0.74 3.63
N LYS A 301 -10.25 0.96 4.06
CA LYS A 301 -9.79 2.25 4.57
C LYS A 301 -8.92 2.98 3.55
N ALA A 302 -8.07 2.26 2.82
CA ALA A 302 -7.21 2.80 1.79
C ALA A 302 -7.52 2.19 0.41
N LYS A 303 -7.16 2.92 -0.64
CA LYS A 303 -7.21 2.41 -2.02
C LYS A 303 -6.15 1.34 -2.25
N SER A 304 -4.92 1.59 -1.79
CA SER A 304 -3.78 0.68 -1.95
C SER A 304 -2.67 1.02 -0.95
N GLY A 305 -1.88 0.01 -0.59
CA GLY A 305 -0.59 0.15 0.07
C GLY A 305 0.50 -0.48 -0.81
N PHE A 306 1.61 0.23 -0.99
CA PHE A 306 2.68 -0.17 -1.91
C PHE A 306 3.85 -0.79 -1.17
N SER A 307 4.09 -2.08 -1.38
CA SER A 307 5.19 -2.78 -0.71
C SER A 307 6.54 -2.32 -1.27
N PHE A 308 7.36 -1.67 -0.45
CA PHE A 308 8.71 -1.26 -0.80
C PHE A 308 9.76 -2.30 -0.33
N ALA A 309 10.71 -2.73 -1.14
CA ALA A 309 10.84 -2.55 -2.60
C ALA A 309 10.65 -3.88 -3.34
N VAL A 310 10.54 -3.86 -4.66
CA VAL A 310 10.53 -5.09 -5.49
C VAL A 310 11.89 -5.80 -5.45
N SER A 311 12.99 -5.07 -5.66
CA SER A 311 14.33 -5.63 -5.88
C SER A 311 15.43 -4.93 -5.08
N GLY A 312 16.67 -5.38 -5.26
CA GLY A 312 17.84 -4.87 -4.53
C GLY A 312 17.85 -5.26 -3.05
N GLN A 313 18.65 -4.55 -2.25
CA GLN A 313 18.82 -4.85 -0.82
C GLN A 313 17.52 -4.69 -0.01
N TRP A 314 16.64 -3.77 -0.43
CA TRP A 314 15.29 -3.56 0.13
C TRP A 314 14.23 -4.51 -0.45
N GLY A 315 14.59 -5.27 -1.50
CA GLY A 315 13.69 -6.06 -2.30
C GLY A 315 12.96 -7.15 -1.52
N LEU A 316 11.68 -7.37 -1.84
CA LEU A 316 10.88 -8.45 -1.30
C LEU A 316 11.12 -9.77 -2.05
N VAL A 317 11.45 -9.74 -3.35
CA VAL A 317 11.58 -10.95 -4.16
C VAL A 317 12.70 -11.84 -3.62
N GLY A 318 12.37 -13.11 -3.38
CA GLY A 318 13.28 -14.08 -2.75
C GLY A 318 13.31 -14.05 -1.22
N LYS A 319 12.53 -13.18 -0.58
CA LYS A 319 12.44 -13.05 0.89
C LYS A 319 11.05 -13.47 1.41
N PRO A 320 10.88 -13.69 2.74
CA PRO A 320 9.59 -14.09 3.31
C PRO A 320 8.42 -13.16 2.95
N ARG A 321 8.65 -11.84 2.82
CA ARG A 321 7.63 -10.88 2.37
C ARG A 321 7.05 -11.23 0.99
N TYR A 322 7.88 -11.68 0.04
CA TYR A 322 7.38 -12.13 -1.26
C TYR A 322 6.53 -13.39 -1.14
N GLN A 323 6.91 -14.33 -0.28
CA GLN A 323 6.09 -15.53 -0.05
C GLN A 323 4.72 -15.18 0.55
N ALA A 324 4.67 -14.19 1.47
CA ALA A 324 3.41 -13.69 2.01
C ALA A 324 2.56 -13.04 0.93
N LEU A 325 3.18 -12.27 0.04
CA LEU A 325 2.50 -11.67 -1.11
C LEU A 325 2.00 -12.73 -2.10
N VAL A 326 2.75 -13.82 -2.32
CA VAL A 326 2.29 -14.97 -3.11
C VAL A 326 1.01 -15.55 -2.50
N LEU A 327 0.98 -15.81 -1.18
CA LEU A 327 -0.25 -16.29 -0.52
C LEU A 327 -1.41 -15.30 -0.64
N LEU A 328 -1.17 -14.00 -0.45
CA LEU A 328 -2.20 -12.97 -0.64
C LEU A 328 -2.72 -12.95 -2.10
N SER A 329 -1.88 -13.25 -3.09
CA SER A 329 -2.25 -13.29 -4.51
C SER A 329 -3.07 -14.51 -4.93
N THR A 330 -3.12 -15.56 -4.09
CA THR A 330 -3.95 -16.74 -4.33
C THR A 330 -5.40 -16.55 -3.88
N LEU A 331 -5.67 -15.56 -3.03
CA LEU A 331 -7.01 -15.26 -2.54
C LEU A 331 -7.96 -14.90 -3.68
N GLY A 332 -9.18 -15.44 -3.60
CA GLY A 332 -10.27 -15.16 -4.52
C GLY A 332 -10.73 -13.70 -4.50
N ASP A 333 -11.66 -13.38 -5.39
CA ASP A 333 -12.19 -12.02 -5.54
C ASP A 333 -13.44 -11.78 -4.69
N GLN A 334 -14.10 -12.84 -4.21
CA GLN A 334 -15.25 -12.72 -3.31
C GLN A 334 -14.79 -12.73 -1.86
N ARG A 335 -15.30 -11.79 -1.06
CA ARG A 335 -14.98 -11.69 0.36
C ARG A 335 -15.92 -12.53 1.20
N LEU A 336 -15.36 -13.21 2.19
CA LEU A 336 -16.10 -13.85 3.27
C LEU A 336 -16.13 -12.96 4.53
N SER A 337 -17.17 -13.12 5.35
CA SER A 337 -17.21 -12.49 6.67
C SER A 337 -16.21 -13.18 7.58
N VAL A 338 -15.38 -12.40 8.26
CA VAL A 338 -14.41 -12.90 9.25
C VAL A 338 -14.55 -12.08 10.52
N THR A 339 -14.67 -12.76 11.65
CA THR A 339 -14.75 -12.14 12.98
C THR A 339 -13.86 -12.86 13.98
N GLY A 340 -13.71 -12.30 15.18
CA GLY A 340 -13.00 -12.93 16.30
C GLY A 340 -11.47 -12.78 16.26
N GLU A 341 -10.96 -11.80 15.52
CA GLU A 341 -9.56 -11.40 15.52
C GLU A 341 -9.09 -11.02 16.94
N GLY A 342 -7.87 -11.38 17.31
CA GLY A 342 -7.30 -11.16 18.65
C GLY A 342 -6.47 -9.89 18.74
N SER A 343 -5.60 -9.78 19.75
CA SER A 343 -4.60 -8.72 19.83
C SER A 343 -3.53 -8.88 18.75
N TRP A 344 -3.06 -10.11 18.51
CA TRP A 344 -1.97 -10.41 17.58
C TRP A 344 -2.45 -11.03 16.26
N VAL A 345 -3.45 -11.91 16.33
CA VAL A 345 -3.95 -12.60 15.13
C VAL A 345 -4.94 -11.74 14.35
N ARG A 346 -4.66 -11.60 13.05
CA ARG A 346 -5.52 -10.98 12.03
C ARG A 346 -5.86 -12.01 10.96
N ALA A 347 -7.00 -11.83 10.31
CA ALA A 347 -7.45 -12.78 9.28
C ALA A 347 -8.17 -12.10 8.10
N ILE A 348 -7.93 -12.61 6.90
CA ILE A 348 -8.62 -12.19 5.66
C ILE A 348 -9.32 -13.40 5.07
N GLY A 349 -10.64 -13.30 4.89
CA GLY A 349 -11.47 -14.35 4.30
C GLY A 349 -11.84 -14.05 2.85
N ALA A 350 -11.70 -15.04 1.99
CA ALA A 350 -11.99 -14.97 0.57
C ALA A 350 -12.64 -16.25 0.07
N LYS A 351 -13.27 -16.20 -1.11
CA LYS A 351 -13.79 -17.38 -1.81
C LYS A 351 -13.37 -17.35 -3.27
N LYS A 352 -12.89 -18.48 -3.76
CA LYS A 352 -12.38 -18.66 -5.11
C LYS A 352 -12.88 -19.98 -5.69
N ASP A 353 -13.63 -19.92 -6.79
CA ASP A 353 -14.07 -21.12 -7.51
C ASP A 353 -14.73 -22.19 -6.60
N GLY A 354 -15.54 -21.74 -5.62
CA GLY A 354 -16.18 -22.61 -4.63
C GLY A 354 -15.33 -22.99 -3.41
N VAL A 355 -14.04 -22.67 -3.40
CA VAL A 355 -13.12 -22.90 -2.28
C VAL A 355 -13.18 -21.75 -1.30
N TYR A 356 -13.47 -22.04 -0.03
CA TYR A 356 -13.40 -21.06 1.06
C TYR A 356 -11.95 -20.91 1.52
N GLN A 357 -11.45 -19.68 1.57
CA GLN A 357 -10.06 -19.37 1.90
C GLN A 357 -10.02 -18.44 3.11
N VAL A 358 -9.14 -18.73 4.07
CA VAL A 358 -8.82 -17.78 5.14
C VAL A 358 -7.32 -17.76 5.37
N ILE A 359 -6.71 -16.59 5.20
CA ILE A 359 -5.33 -16.35 5.61
C ILE A 359 -5.31 -15.76 7.01
N LEU A 360 -4.51 -16.33 7.88
CA LEU A 360 -4.25 -15.86 9.23
C LEU A 360 -2.81 -15.37 9.32
N THR A 361 -2.59 -14.33 10.11
CA THR A 361 -1.25 -13.94 10.54
C THR A 361 -1.25 -13.65 12.03
N ASN A 362 -0.27 -14.20 12.75
CA ASN A 362 0.03 -13.81 14.13
C ASN A 362 1.17 -12.80 14.05
N TYR A 363 0.86 -11.51 14.10
CA TYR A 363 1.89 -10.47 14.07
C TYR A 363 2.34 -10.12 15.49
N ASP A 364 3.54 -10.55 15.85
CA ASP A 364 4.19 -10.20 17.11
C ASP A 364 5.67 -9.87 16.87
N PRO A 365 6.03 -8.61 16.63
CA PRO A 365 7.41 -8.24 16.32
C PRO A 365 8.38 -8.49 17.50
N LYS A 366 7.88 -8.74 18.72
CA LYS A 366 8.71 -9.13 19.87
C LYS A 366 9.01 -10.62 19.92
N GLY A 367 8.29 -11.44 19.16
CA GLY A 367 8.52 -12.89 19.09
C GLY A 367 8.16 -13.65 20.37
N SER A 368 7.26 -13.10 21.18
CA SER A 368 6.93 -13.56 22.54
C SER A 368 5.60 -14.30 22.65
N HIS A 369 4.70 -14.15 21.67
CA HIS A 369 3.33 -14.66 21.75
C HIS A 369 3.02 -15.72 20.70
N SER A 370 2.70 -16.91 21.17
CA SER A 370 2.08 -17.97 20.38
C SER A 370 0.68 -18.25 20.92
N GLU A 371 -0.26 -18.58 20.04
CA GLU A 371 -1.60 -19.02 20.43
C GLU A 371 -2.09 -20.16 19.54
N VAL A 372 -3.00 -20.97 20.07
CA VAL A 372 -3.77 -21.93 19.28
C VAL A 372 -5.10 -21.28 18.94
N VAL A 373 -5.28 -20.95 17.66
CA VAL A 373 -6.45 -20.22 17.18
C VAL A 373 -7.51 -21.22 16.71
N PRO A 374 -8.68 -21.31 17.36
CA PRO A 374 -9.81 -22.02 16.77
C PRO A 374 -10.32 -21.24 15.56
N VAL A 375 -10.40 -21.90 14.41
CA VAL A 375 -10.96 -21.36 13.17
C VAL A 375 -12.19 -22.16 12.79
N SER A 376 -13.36 -21.55 12.87
CA SER A 376 -14.65 -22.15 12.55
C SER A 376 -15.15 -21.66 11.20
N PHE A 377 -15.36 -22.58 10.25
CA PHE A 377 -16.16 -22.34 9.06
C PHE A 377 -17.63 -22.63 9.39
N LEU A 378 -18.48 -21.62 9.26
CA LEU A 378 -19.89 -21.62 9.66
C LEU A 378 -20.80 -21.60 8.42
N GLY A 379 -21.99 -22.19 8.53
CA GLY A 379 -22.96 -22.23 7.43
C GLY A 379 -22.60 -23.25 6.33
N LEU A 380 -21.80 -24.27 6.66
CA LEU A 380 -21.43 -25.32 5.72
C LEU A 380 -22.65 -26.18 5.33
N VAL A 381 -22.63 -26.69 4.11
CA VAL A 381 -23.56 -27.74 3.69
C VAL A 381 -23.03 -29.10 4.16
N PRO A 382 -23.87 -30.04 4.61
CA PRO A 382 -23.40 -31.38 4.97
C PRO A 382 -22.70 -32.05 3.79
N SER A 383 -21.40 -32.31 3.93
CA SER A 383 -20.57 -32.92 2.88
C SER A 383 -19.23 -33.40 3.47
N ASP A 384 -18.52 -34.19 2.68
CA ASP A 384 -17.09 -34.36 2.86
C ASP A 384 -16.35 -33.13 2.33
N TYR A 385 -15.33 -32.72 3.07
CA TYR A 385 -14.49 -31.58 2.75
C TYR A 385 -13.03 -31.98 2.68
N ARG A 386 -12.29 -31.27 1.83
CA ARG A 386 -10.83 -31.27 1.79
C ARG A 386 -10.33 -29.95 2.40
N LEU A 387 -9.57 -30.03 3.48
CA LEU A 387 -8.90 -28.89 4.09
C LEU A 387 -7.40 -28.92 3.73
N ARG A 388 -6.95 -27.92 2.97
CA ARG A 388 -5.53 -27.64 2.75
C ARG A 388 -5.06 -26.59 3.74
N THR A 389 -3.91 -26.82 4.36
CA THR A 389 -3.26 -25.89 5.29
C THR A 389 -1.87 -25.59 4.76
N THR A 390 -1.64 -24.36 4.33
CA THR A 390 -0.33 -23.87 3.87
C THR A 390 0.27 -22.97 4.92
N ILE A 391 1.39 -23.38 5.49
CA ILE A 391 2.17 -22.58 6.44
C ILE A 391 3.34 -21.96 5.67
N LEU A 392 3.45 -20.63 5.71
CA LEU A 392 4.52 -19.91 5.03
C LEU A 392 5.90 -20.42 5.48
N GLY A 393 6.73 -20.84 4.53
CA GLY A 393 8.07 -21.37 4.79
C GLY A 393 8.13 -22.85 5.21
N THR A 394 7.00 -23.52 5.48
CA THR A 394 6.98 -24.95 5.86
C THR A 394 6.34 -25.84 4.80
N GLY A 395 5.33 -25.36 4.08
CA GLY A 395 4.67 -26.09 3.00
C GLY A 395 3.18 -26.32 3.25
N THR A 396 2.58 -27.22 2.46
CA THR A 396 1.12 -27.50 2.48
C THR A 396 0.84 -28.91 2.96
N THR A 397 -0.10 -29.05 3.89
CA THR A 397 -0.68 -30.33 4.30
C THR A 397 -2.15 -30.39 3.88
N THR A 398 -2.67 -31.59 3.67
CA THR A 398 -4.06 -31.82 3.27
C THR A 398 -4.69 -32.85 4.20
N ALA A 399 -5.92 -32.57 4.64
CA ALA A 399 -6.74 -33.49 5.41
C ALA A 399 -8.14 -33.60 4.80
N GLU A 400 -8.73 -34.79 4.92
CA GLU A 400 -10.13 -35.04 4.56
C GLU A 400 -10.96 -35.02 5.84
N ILE A 401 -12.06 -34.29 5.81
CA ILE A 401 -12.89 -34.04 6.99
C ILE A 401 -14.34 -34.26 6.59
N ALA A 402 -14.95 -35.30 7.17
CA ALA A 402 -16.40 -35.45 7.11
C ALA A 402 -17.04 -34.36 7.98
N SER A 403 -17.90 -33.53 7.40
CA SER A 403 -18.66 -32.53 8.15
C SER A 403 -20.13 -32.90 8.15
N PRO A 404 -20.61 -33.61 9.19
CA PRO A 404 -22.01 -34.04 9.28
C PRO A 404 -22.97 -32.88 9.63
N GLY A 405 -22.48 -31.65 9.78
CA GLY A 405 -23.26 -30.50 10.24
C GLY A 405 -22.81 -29.18 9.63
N ALA A 406 -23.43 -28.08 10.05
CA ALA A 406 -23.22 -26.75 9.45
C ALA A 406 -21.92 -26.03 9.88
N MET A 407 -21.02 -26.71 10.60
CA MET A 407 -19.79 -26.13 11.10
C MET A 407 -18.62 -27.11 11.04
N LEU A 408 -17.46 -26.60 10.66
CA LEU A 408 -16.17 -27.27 10.78
C LEU A 408 -15.21 -26.37 11.52
N GLN A 409 -14.62 -26.87 12.61
CA GLN A 409 -13.62 -26.14 13.39
C GLN A 409 -12.25 -26.79 13.26
N LYS A 410 -11.22 -25.96 13.08
CA LYS A 410 -9.81 -26.36 13.05
C LYS A 410 -9.03 -25.53 14.07
N GLU A 411 -8.31 -26.20 14.96
CA GLU A 411 -7.28 -25.55 15.78
C GLU A 411 -6.01 -25.32 14.94
N VAL A 412 -5.55 -24.07 14.90
CA VAL A 412 -4.35 -23.63 14.17
C VAL A 412 -3.33 -23.10 15.17
N ALA A 413 -2.23 -23.82 15.36
CA ALA A 413 -1.11 -23.36 16.18
C ALA A 413 -0.35 -22.24 15.44
N MET A 414 -0.43 -21.02 15.96
CA MET A 414 0.18 -19.83 15.37
C MET A 414 1.39 -19.39 16.20
N GLN A 415 2.59 -19.69 15.70
CA GLN A 415 3.85 -19.17 16.25
C GLN A 415 3.97 -17.65 16.00
N PRO A 416 4.85 -16.92 16.71
CA PRO A 416 5.01 -15.49 16.50
C PRO A 416 5.46 -15.23 15.07
N ASN A 417 4.81 -14.27 14.40
CA ASN A 417 5.07 -13.89 13.01
C ASN A 417 4.81 -15.00 11.98
N SER A 418 3.98 -15.98 12.33
CA SER A 418 3.52 -17.00 11.38
C SER A 418 2.42 -16.46 10.47
N VAL A 419 2.36 -17.00 9.24
CA VAL A 419 1.31 -16.77 8.26
C VAL A 419 0.82 -18.13 7.78
N VAL A 420 -0.50 -18.35 7.85
CA VAL A 420 -1.14 -19.62 7.50
C VAL A 420 -2.32 -19.36 6.58
N LEU A 421 -2.41 -20.08 5.47
CA LEU A 421 -3.58 -20.10 4.60
C LEU A 421 -4.32 -21.43 4.80
N LEU A 422 -5.61 -21.36 5.11
CA LEU A 422 -6.53 -22.48 5.07
C LEU A 422 -7.39 -22.40 3.81
N GLU A 423 -7.54 -23.52 3.12
CA GLU A 423 -8.44 -23.64 1.97
C GLU A 423 -9.36 -24.85 2.19
N LEU A 424 -10.67 -24.59 2.29
CA LEU A 424 -11.69 -25.58 2.51
C LEU A 424 -12.53 -25.75 1.23
N GLU A 425 -12.49 -26.95 0.68
CA GLU A 425 -13.11 -27.31 -0.60
C GLU A 425 -14.08 -28.48 -0.40
N VAL A 426 -15.25 -28.41 -1.03
CA VAL A 426 -16.22 -29.52 -1.06
C VAL A 426 -15.66 -30.64 -1.94
N LYS A 427 -15.79 -31.90 -1.51
CA LYS A 427 -15.30 -33.06 -2.27
C LYS A 427 -16.26 -33.57 -3.34
#